data_AF-A0A413PHU9-F1
#
_entry.id   AF-A0A413PHU9-F1
#
_cell.length_a   1.000
_cell.length_b   1.000
_cell.length_c   1.000
_cell.angle_alpha   90.00
_cell.angle_beta   90.00
_cell.angle_gamma   90.00
#
_symmetry.space_group_name_H-M   'P 1'
#
loop_
_entity.id
_entity.type
_entity.pdbx_description
1 polymer ?
#
loop_
_entity_poly.entity_id
_entity_poly.type
_entity_poly.pdbx_seq_one_letter_code
_entity_poly.pdbx_strand_id
1 'polypeptide(L)'
;MDVIEKEIEKARQANCFLGALVLALTLPSVCSYHEYKDKRVVPEERKRYPNWYNRYVHEFTSILDGRECYALRCALLHNGNDLLLNQKILNKDLEKYGDNEYHLHIPYSGDDYVLNYTVGENKIERPFCAAALILQILKGYEEFKKDYPDFKYPLEYR
;
A
#
# COMPACT_ATOMS: atom_id res chain seq x y z
N MET A 1 -1.36 19.23 -8.25
CA MET A 1 -0.90 18.49 -7.05
C MET A 1 -1.91 18.71 -5.94
N ASP A 2 -2.57 17.63 -5.58
CA ASP A 2 -3.62 17.58 -4.57
C ASP A 2 -3.05 17.79 -3.17
N VAL A 3 -3.92 18.06 -2.20
CA VAL A 3 -3.49 18.27 -0.80
C VAL A 3 -2.77 17.05 -0.25
N ILE A 4 -3.25 15.83 -0.55
CA ILE A 4 -2.62 14.59 -0.07
C ILE A 4 -1.22 14.37 -0.62
N GLU A 5 -0.98 14.68 -1.91
CA GLU A 5 0.35 14.58 -2.51
C GLU A 5 1.33 15.54 -1.83
N LYS A 6 0.88 16.78 -1.55
CA LYS A 6 1.69 17.78 -0.82
C LYS A 6 2.03 17.32 0.59
N GLU A 7 1.06 16.72 1.31
CA GLU A 7 1.29 16.24 2.68
C GLU A 7 2.22 15.02 2.71
N ILE A 8 2.06 14.07 1.77
CA ILE A 8 3.00 12.95 1.62
C ILE A 8 4.41 13.45 1.35
N GLU A 9 4.57 14.40 0.42
CA GLU A 9 5.89 14.90 0.03
C GLU A 9 6.56 15.71 1.14
N LYS A 10 5.81 16.56 1.86
CA LYS A 10 6.35 17.25 3.06
C LYS A 10 6.81 16.26 4.13
N ALA A 11 6.00 15.24 4.43
CA ALA A 11 6.35 14.23 5.41
C ALA A 11 7.62 13.47 4.99
N ARG A 12 7.73 13.12 3.70
CA ARG A 12 8.91 12.47 3.13
C ARG A 12 10.17 13.36 3.22
N GLN A 13 10.06 14.63 2.87
CA GLN A 13 11.17 15.61 2.96
C GLN A 13 11.62 15.86 4.40
N ALA A 14 10.72 15.73 5.38
CA ALA A 14 11.02 15.80 6.80
C ALA A 14 11.55 14.48 7.38
N ASN A 15 11.81 13.45 6.55
CA ASN A 15 12.19 12.09 6.95
C ASN A 15 11.15 11.38 7.86
N CYS A 16 9.89 11.82 7.82
CA CYS A 16 8.77 11.18 8.51
C CYS A 16 8.20 10.02 7.66
N PHE A 17 9.04 9.03 7.35
CA PHE A 17 8.73 7.99 6.35
C PHE A 17 7.53 7.12 6.71
N LEU A 18 7.34 6.78 7.99
CA LEU A 18 6.15 6.03 8.41
C LEU A 18 4.86 6.80 8.13
N GLY A 19 4.83 8.10 8.47
CA GLY A 19 3.68 8.97 8.22
C GLY A 19 3.42 9.15 6.72
N ALA A 20 4.48 9.40 5.94
CA ALA A 20 4.39 9.51 4.49
C ALA A 20 3.89 8.21 3.84
N LEU A 21 4.38 7.06 4.29
CA LEU A 21 3.96 5.74 3.82
C LEU A 21 2.49 5.48 4.14
N VAL A 22 2.07 5.70 5.39
CA VAL A 22 0.68 5.53 5.84
C VAL A 22 -0.28 6.36 4.98
N LEU A 23 0.07 7.62 4.68
CA LEU A 23 -0.73 8.47 3.79
C LEU A 23 -0.74 7.94 2.35
N ALA A 24 0.42 7.58 1.80
CA ALA A 24 0.53 7.03 0.44
C ALA A 24 -0.30 5.75 0.27
N LEU A 25 -0.29 4.86 1.27
CA LEU A 25 -1.07 3.61 1.28
C LEU A 25 -2.58 3.82 1.21
N THR A 26 -3.09 5.04 1.44
CA THR A 26 -4.52 5.38 1.24
C THR A 26 -4.87 5.65 -0.22
N LEU A 27 -3.91 6.05 -1.07
CA LEU A 27 -4.18 6.44 -2.45
C LEU A 27 -4.81 5.31 -3.29
N PRO A 28 -4.31 4.06 -3.25
CA PRO A 28 -4.95 2.97 -3.99
C PRO A 28 -6.40 2.72 -3.57
N SER A 29 -6.75 2.97 -2.30
CA SER A 29 -8.13 2.82 -1.82
C SER A 29 -9.06 3.84 -2.47
N VAL A 30 -8.65 5.11 -2.48
CA VAL A 30 -9.46 6.21 -3.00
C VAL A 30 -9.58 6.13 -4.52
N CYS A 31 -8.47 5.87 -5.21
CA CYS A 31 -8.44 5.76 -6.67
C CYS A 31 -9.27 4.57 -7.15
N SER A 32 -9.05 3.39 -6.55
CA SER A 32 -9.82 2.20 -6.92
C SER A 32 -11.31 2.31 -6.55
N TYR A 33 -11.70 3.18 -5.63
CA TYR A 33 -13.13 3.46 -5.38
C TYR A 33 -13.71 4.29 -6.53
N HIS A 34 -12.97 5.31 -6.97
CA HIS A 34 -13.40 6.19 -8.04
C HIS A 34 -13.57 5.48 -9.38
N GLU A 35 -12.77 4.47 -9.70
CA GLU A 35 -12.94 3.62 -10.90
C GLU A 35 -14.36 3.00 -11.01
N TYR A 36 -15.04 2.84 -9.87
CA TYR A 36 -16.37 2.23 -9.78
C TYR A 36 -17.47 3.23 -9.40
N LYS A 37 -17.21 4.55 -9.41
CA LYS A 37 -18.17 5.58 -8.97
C LYS A 37 -19.53 5.54 -9.69
N ASP A 38 -19.54 5.13 -10.96
CA ASP A 38 -20.76 5.03 -11.80
C ASP A 38 -21.30 3.59 -11.90
N LYS A 39 -20.75 2.65 -11.13
CA LYS A 39 -21.17 1.24 -11.14
C LYS A 39 -22.21 0.99 -10.05
N ARG A 40 -23.27 0.26 -10.41
CA ARG A 40 -24.34 -0.16 -9.47
C ARG A 40 -23.82 -1.05 -8.34
N VAL A 41 -22.78 -1.84 -8.62
CA VAL A 41 -22.16 -2.75 -7.63
C VAL A 41 -20.68 -2.43 -7.60
N VAL A 42 -20.20 -1.98 -6.45
CA VAL A 42 -18.79 -1.72 -6.19
C VAL A 42 -18.17 -2.97 -5.55
N PRO A 43 -17.11 -3.57 -6.13
CA PRO A 43 -16.41 -4.68 -5.52
C PRO A 43 -15.84 -4.31 -4.15
N GLU A 44 -15.71 -5.32 -3.29
CA GLU A 44 -15.06 -5.15 -1.99
C GLU A 44 -13.63 -4.62 -2.13
N GLU A 45 -13.19 -3.80 -1.17
CA GLU A 45 -11.89 -3.12 -1.21
C GLU A 45 -10.72 -4.10 -1.40
N ARG A 46 -10.75 -5.24 -0.71
CA ARG A 46 -9.76 -6.33 -0.85
C ARG A 46 -9.60 -6.90 -2.27
N LYS A 47 -10.49 -6.56 -3.20
CA LYS A 47 -10.39 -6.93 -4.62
C LYS A 47 -9.91 -5.74 -5.45
N ARG A 48 -10.55 -4.57 -5.30
CA ARG A 48 -10.24 -3.38 -6.11
C ARG A 48 -8.89 -2.75 -5.78
N TYR A 49 -8.47 -2.73 -4.51
CA TYR A 49 -7.20 -2.15 -4.09
C TYR A 49 -6.00 -2.91 -4.70
N PRO A 50 -5.86 -4.25 -4.55
CA PRO A 50 -4.77 -4.97 -5.18
C PRO A 50 -4.75 -4.83 -6.71
N ASN A 51 -5.92 -4.81 -7.36
CA ASN A 51 -6.00 -4.66 -8.81
C ASN A 51 -5.47 -3.30 -9.26
N TRP A 52 -5.86 -2.21 -8.57
CA TRP A 52 -5.35 -0.88 -8.86
C TRP A 52 -3.84 -0.80 -8.62
N TYR A 53 -3.38 -1.31 -7.46
CA TYR A 53 -1.97 -1.27 -7.11
C TYR A 53 -1.12 -2.05 -8.12
N ASN A 54 -1.58 -3.22 -8.52
CA ASN A 54 -0.87 -4.04 -9.50
C ASN A 54 -0.75 -3.32 -10.85
N ARG A 55 -1.81 -2.64 -11.29
CA ARG A 55 -1.83 -1.90 -12.56
C ARG A 55 -0.93 -0.66 -12.53
N TYR A 56 -1.03 0.15 -11.48
CA TYR A 56 -0.40 1.48 -11.48
C TYR A 56 0.95 1.54 -10.76
N VAL A 57 1.30 0.54 -9.95
CA VAL A 57 2.50 0.54 -9.11
C VAL A 57 3.36 -0.70 -9.34
N HIS A 58 2.80 -1.91 -9.20
CA HIS A 58 3.60 -3.15 -9.22
C HIS A 58 4.33 -3.39 -10.55
N GLU A 59 3.73 -3.02 -11.69
CA GLU A 59 4.39 -3.12 -13.00
C GLU A 59 5.72 -2.33 -13.07
N PHE A 60 5.90 -1.34 -12.18
CA PHE A 60 7.08 -0.49 -12.09
C PHE A 60 7.98 -0.81 -10.89
N THR A 61 7.53 -1.64 -9.94
CA THR A 61 8.29 -2.02 -8.74
C THR A 61 7.89 -3.40 -8.20
N SER A 62 8.90 -4.24 -7.96
CA SER A 62 8.74 -5.56 -7.33
C SER A 62 8.87 -5.53 -5.80
N ILE A 63 8.75 -4.35 -5.15
CA ILE A 63 8.86 -4.23 -3.69
C ILE A 63 7.71 -4.94 -2.96
N LEU A 64 6.47 -4.65 -3.36
CA LEU A 64 5.24 -5.27 -2.85
C LEU A 64 4.36 -5.64 -4.03
N ASP A 65 3.63 -6.74 -3.92
CA ASP A 65 2.43 -6.96 -4.73
C ASP A 65 1.20 -6.25 -4.11
N GLY A 66 0.11 -6.17 -4.87
CA GLY A 66 -1.11 -5.50 -4.42
C GLY A 66 -1.79 -6.15 -3.21
N ARG A 67 -1.63 -7.46 -2.98
CA ARG A 67 -2.16 -8.14 -1.79
C ARG A 67 -1.33 -7.79 -0.56
N GLU A 68 -0.01 -7.80 -0.68
CA GLU A 68 0.93 -7.40 0.37
C GLU A 68 0.75 -5.93 0.73
N CYS A 69 0.62 -5.03 -0.27
CA CYS A 69 0.36 -3.62 -0.03
C CYS A 69 -0.98 -3.37 0.68
N TYR A 70 -2.03 -4.10 0.29
CA TYR A 70 -3.32 -4.04 0.99
C TYR A 70 -3.20 -4.53 2.44
N ALA A 71 -2.52 -5.65 2.66
CA ALA A 71 -2.29 -6.21 3.99
C ALA A 71 -1.49 -5.23 4.87
N LEU A 72 -0.44 -4.63 4.31
CA LEU A 72 0.38 -3.65 5.01
C LEU A 72 -0.43 -2.44 5.44
N ARG A 73 -1.27 -1.89 4.55
CA ARG A 73 -2.19 -0.80 4.88
C ARG A 73 -3.14 -1.20 6.01
N CYS A 74 -3.73 -2.39 5.96
CA CYS A 74 -4.63 -2.84 7.03
C CYS A 74 -3.91 -3.03 8.37
N ALA A 75 -2.70 -3.60 8.38
CA ALA A 75 -1.89 -3.75 9.59
C ALA A 75 -1.58 -2.39 10.23
N LEU A 76 -1.00 -1.46 9.45
CA LEU A 76 -0.56 -0.17 9.97
C LEU A 76 -1.71 0.78 10.33
N LEU A 77 -2.74 0.91 9.49
CA LEU A 77 -3.79 1.93 9.68
C LEU A 77 -4.96 1.45 10.54
N HIS A 78 -5.39 0.20 10.41
CA HIS A 78 -6.59 -0.29 11.10
C HIS A 78 -6.27 -1.04 12.38
N ASN A 79 -5.20 -1.82 12.37
CA ASN A 79 -4.83 -2.64 13.51
C ASN A 79 -3.76 -2.01 14.39
N GLY A 80 -3.05 -0.99 13.89
CA GLY A 80 -1.96 -0.34 14.61
C GLY A 80 -0.79 -1.28 14.92
N ASN A 81 -0.57 -2.29 14.08
CA ASN A 81 0.51 -3.26 14.24
C ASN A 81 1.27 -3.49 12.92
N ASP A 82 2.32 -4.29 12.99
CA ASP A 82 3.19 -4.61 11.87
C ASP A 82 2.94 -6.01 11.29
N LEU A 83 1.91 -6.73 11.76
CA LEU A 83 1.64 -8.12 11.40
C LEU A 83 0.69 -8.22 10.20
N LEU A 84 1.26 -8.49 9.03
CA LEU A 84 0.55 -8.64 7.76
C LEU A 84 -0.23 -9.95 7.68
N LEU A 85 0.26 -11.03 8.31
CA LEU A 85 -0.39 -12.35 8.22
C LEU A 85 -1.80 -12.38 8.85
N ASN A 86 -2.08 -11.51 9.82
CA ASN A 86 -3.43 -11.37 10.41
C ASN A 86 -4.48 -10.84 9.42
N GLN A 87 -4.05 -10.40 8.24
CA GLN A 87 -4.94 -9.89 7.21
C GLN A 87 -5.47 -11.03 6.35
N LYS A 88 -6.80 -11.20 6.37
CA LYS A 88 -7.55 -12.24 5.63
C LYS A 88 -7.13 -12.40 4.16
N ILE A 89 -6.61 -11.35 3.53
CA ILE A 89 -6.17 -11.39 2.15
C ILE A 89 -4.95 -12.29 1.94
N LEU A 90 -4.08 -12.47 2.95
CA LEU A 90 -2.88 -13.32 2.90
C LEU A 90 -3.13 -14.71 3.49
N ASN A 91 -4.29 -14.97 4.10
CA ASN A 91 -4.61 -16.27 4.70
C ASN A 91 -4.52 -17.45 3.72
N LYS A 92 -4.75 -17.22 2.42
CA LYS A 92 -4.60 -18.29 1.42
C LYS A 92 -3.16 -18.72 1.20
N ASP A 93 -2.21 -17.90 1.63
CA ASP A 93 -0.78 -18.19 1.56
C ASP A 93 -0.29 -18.79 2.89
N LEU A 94 -1.18 -19.10 3.86
CA LEU A 94 -0.81 -19.78 5.11
C LEU A 94 -0.12 -21.13 4.86
N GLU A 95 -0.47 -21.84 3.79
CA GLU A 95 0.24 -23.07 3.39
C GLU A 95 1.69 -22.79 2.94
N LYS A 96 1.97 -21.57 2.46
CA LYS A 96 3.31 -21.14 2.03
C LYS A 96 4.13 -20.58 3.19
N TYR A 97 3.48 -19.89 4.13
CA TYR A 97 4.13 -19.19 5.24
C TYR A 97 4.13 -19.99 6.56
N GLY A 98 3.33 -21.05 6.71
CA GLY A 98 3.15 -21.79 7.97
C GLY A 98 2.46 -20.93 9.05
N ASP A 99 2.53 -21.35 10.32
CA ASP A 99 2.14 -20.53 11.48
C ASP A 99 3.07 -19.30 11.68
N ASN A 100 3.91 -18.97 10.70
CA ASN A 100 4.95 -17.98 10.85
C ASN A 100 4.48 -16.57 10.52
N GLU A 101 4.75 -15.72 11.49
CA GLU A 101 4.72 -14.28 11.52
C GLU A 101 5.29 -13.59 10.25
N TYR A 102 4.40 -12.97 9.43
CA TYR A 102 4.77 -12.03 8.36
C TYR A 102 4.70 -10.60 8.91
N HIS A 103 5.85 -9.99 9.23
CA HIS A 103 5.95 -8.66 9.85
C HIS A 103 6.65 -7.63 8.98
N LEU A 104 6.29 -6.38 9.20
CA LEU A 104 7.08 -5.22 8.78
C LEU A 104 7.94 -4.72 9.94
N HIS A 105 9.26 -4.88 9.84
CA HIS A 105 10.18 -4.15 10.70
C HIS A 105 10.31 -2.69 10.23
N ILE A 106 9.94 -1.76 11.10
CA ILE A 106 10.09 -0.32 10.90
C ILE A 106 11.35 0.13 11.65
N PRO A 107 12.34 0.74 10.97
CA PRO A 107 13.54 1.23 11.62
C PRO A 107 13.23 2.39 12.57
N TYR A 108 14.06 2.57 13.59
CA TYR A 108 13.95 3.72 14.50
C TYR A 108 14.11 5.06 13.76
N SER A 109 14.94 5.08 12.72
CA SER A 109 15.18 6.25 11.87
C SER A 109 15.52 5.82 10.45
N GLY A 110 15.12 6.61 9.45
CA GLY A 110 15.39 6.34 8.04
C GLY A 110 14.27 5.57 7.35
N ASP A 111 14.56 5.11 6.15
CA ASP A 111 13.61 4.48 5.21
C ASP A 111 13.97 3.04 4.85
N ASP A 112 14.96 2.44 5.52
CA ASP A 112 15.37 1.04 5.33
C ASP A 112 14.45 0.07 6.10
N TYR A 113 13.30 -0.23 5.50
CA TYR A 113 12.28 -1.10 6.09
C TYR A 113 12.56 -2.55 5.70
N VAL A 114 12.11 -3.51 6.51
CA VAL A 114 12.32 -4.94 6.22
C VAL A 114 11.03 -5.72 6.39
N LEU A 115 10.68 -6.52 5.38
CA LEU A 115 9.63 -7.52 5.49
C LEU A 115 10.24 -8.84 5.95
N ASN A 116 9.80 -9.32 7.11
CA ASN A 116 10.25 -10.58 7.70
C ASN A 116 9.13 -11.60 7.59
N TYR A 117 9.41 -12.75 7.01
CA TYR A 117 8.48 -13.86 6.91
C TYR A 117 9.23 -15.18 6.78
N THR A 118 8.55 -16.30 6.99
CA THR A 118 9.16 -17.63 6.85
C THR A 118 8.54 -18.38 5.68
N VAL A 119 9.34 -19.10 4.91
CA VAL A 119 8.85 -20.04 3.88
C VAL A 119 9.40 -21.42 4.20
N GLY A 120 8.52 -22.33 4.64
CA GLY A 120 8.94 -23.61 5.24
C GLY A 120 9.70 -23.36 6.55
N GLU A 121 10.98 -23.75 6.60
CA GLU A 121 11.88 -23.49 7.75
C GLU A 121 12.78 -22.26 7.54
N ASN A 122 12.76 -21.66 6.35
CA ASN A 122 13.66 -20.57 6.00
C ASN A 122 13.08 -19.23 6.41
N LYS A 123 13.80 -18.51 7.26
CA LYS A 123 13.52 -17.10 7.55
C LYS A 123 14.01 -16.24 6.38
N ILE A 124 13.13 -15.39 5.88
CA ILE A 124 13.40 -14.47 4.78
C ILE A 124 13.32 -13.05 5.32
N GLU A 125 14.36 -12.27 5.04
CA GLU A 125 14.41 -10.83 5.24
C GLU A 125 14.39 -10.17 3.86
N ARG A 126 13.36 -9.36 3.59
CA ARG A 126 13.21 -8.63 2.34
C ARG A 126 13.31 -7.13 2.61
N PRO A 127 14.53 -6.55 2.59
CA PRO A 127 14.70 -5.12 2.79
C PRO A 127 14.14 -4.32 1.62
N PHE A 128 13.60 -3.14 1.90
CA PHE A 128 13.16 -2.18 0.90
C PHE A 128 13.24 -0.74 1.42
N CYS A 129 13.42 0.19 0.48
CA CYS A 129 13.41 1.63 0.76
C CYS A 129 11.95 2.14 0.77
N ALA A 130 11.47 2.56 1.94
CA ALA A 130 10.13 3.11 2.12
C ALA A 130 9.92 4.39 1.30
N ALA A 131 10.93 5.25 1.17
CA ALA A 131 10.86 6.44 0.32
C ALA A 131 10.66 6.06 -1.15
N ALA A 132 11.32 5.00 -1.64
CA ALA A 132 11.13 4.50 -2.99
C ALA A 132 9.70 3.98 -3.19
N LEU A 133 9.16 3.21 -2.23
CA LEU A 133 7.77 2.74 -2.29
C LEU A 133 6.77 3.92 -2.33
N ILE A 134 6.96 4.94 -1.48
CA ILE A 134 6.13 6.15 -1.47
C ILE A 134 6.15 6.83 -2.85
N LEU A 135 7.33 7.03 -3.44
CA LEU A 135 7.47 7.67 -4.75
C LEU A 135 6.80 6.85 -5.86
N GLN A 136 6.87 5.52 -5.81
CA GLN A 136 6.19 4.67 -6.80
C GLN A 136 4.67 4.74 -6.67
N ILE A 137 4.13 4.81 -5.45
CA ILE A 137 2.69 5.01 -5.25
C ILE A 137 2.25 6.38 -5.76
N LEU A 138 3.03 7.45 -5.49
CA LEU A 138 2.75 8.79 -6.03
C LEU A 138 2.80 8.81 -7.57
N LYS A 139 3.77 8.11 -8.17
CA LYS A 139 3.83 7.98 -9.63
C LYS A 139 2.61 7.24 -10.19
N GLY A 140 2.19 6.14 -9.56
CA GLY A 140 0.97 5.42 -9.94
C GLY A 140 -0.28 6.29 -9.81
N TYR A 141 -0.33 7.15 -8.78
CA TYR A 141 -1.38 8.14 -8.60
C TYR A 141 -1.41 9.20 -9.72
N GLU A 142 -0.24 9.70 -10.14
CA GLU A 142 -0.11 10.61 -11.29
C GLU A 142 -0.58 9.95 -12.60
N GLU A 143 -0.21 8.70 -12.87
CA GLU A 143 -0.70 7.96 -14.04
C GLU A 143 -2.22 7.74 -13.99
N PHE A 144 -2.75 7.37 -12.82
CA PHE A 144 -4.19 7.22 -12.64
C PHE A 144 -4.97 8.50 -12.94
N LYS A 145 -4.48 9.68 -12.53
CA LYS A 145 -5.12 10.97 -12.84
C LYS A 145 -5.14 11.27 -14.35
N LYS A 146 -4.22 10.71 -15.15
CA LYS A 146 -4.26 10.86 -16.61
C LYS A 146 -5.40 10.05 -17.22
N ASP A 147 -5.64 8.85 -16.70
CA ASP A 147 -6.77 8.00 -17.11
C ASP A 147 -8.13 8.55 -16.64
N TYR A 148 -8.13 9.24 -15.50
CA TYR A 148 -9.32 9.82 -14.86
C TYR A 148 -9.16 11.33 -14.63
N PRO A 149 -9.19 12.16 -15.69
CA PRO A 149 -8.92 13.60 -15.58
C PRO A 149 -9.98 14.37 -14.79
N ASP A 150 -11.15 13.77 -14.54
CA ASP A 150 -12.21 14.33 -13.70
C ASP A 150 -12.10 13.93 -12.22
N PHE A 151 -11.13 13.08 -11.88
CA PHE A 151 -10.82 12.74 -10.50
C PHE A 151 -10.34 13.99 -9.74
N LYS A 152 -10.82 14.13 -8.50
CA LYS A 152 -10.35 15.16 -7.56
C LYS A 152 -10.19 14.56 -6.17
N TYR A 153 -9.18 15.06 -5.45
CA TYR A 153 -8.98 14.77 -4.04
C TYR A 153 -9.08 16.06 -3.20
N PRO A 154 -9.81 16.07 -2.06
CA PRO A 154 -10.63 14.98 -1.55
C PRO A 154 -11.81 14.66 -2.47
N LEU A 155 -12.35 13.44 -2.37
CA LEU A 155 -13.54 13.06 -3.12
C LEU A 155 -14.71 13.98 -2.71
N GLU A 156 -15.35 14.60 -3.70
CA GLU A 156 -16.59 15.35 -3.48
C GLU A 156 -17.69 14.34 -3.11
N TYR A 157 -18.29 14.47 -1.93
CA TYR A 157 -19.48 13.70 -1.57
C TYR A 157 -20.66 14.24 -2.40
N ARG A 158 -21.28 13.36 -3.20
CA ARG A 158 -22.59 13.62 -3.82
C ARG A 158 -23.70 13.18 -2.89
#